data_AF-A0A1M5TU27-F1
#
_entry.id   AF-A0A1M5TU27-F1
#
_cell.length_a   1.000
_cell.length_b   1.000
_cell.length_c   1.000
_cell.angle_alpha   90.00
_cell.angle_beta   90.00
_cell.angle_gamma   90.00
#
_symmetry.space_group_name_H-M   'P 1'
#
loop_
_entity.id
_entity.type
_entity.pdbx_description
1 polymer ?
#
loop_
_entity_poly.entity_id
_entity_poly.type
_entity_poly.pdbx_seq_one_letter_code
_entity_poly.pdbx_strand_id
1 'polypeptide(L)'
;MKAFLVLLGFSEGIVVGAGVVALLTLLDIIPRLCQITNSYGYLKVYELMLIAGTFFGSLFSLTNITFNLGNCTLVVMGIFYGIFIGLLASALAEAIDVIPVIERRFKIHGKAKYIILVIIFGKVFGSIINWTILKLR
;
A
#
# COMPACT_ATOMS: atom_id res chain seq x y z
N MET A 1 3.11 -33.45 8.66
CA MET A 1 2.66 -32.24 9.38
C MET A 1 3.58 -31.03 9.14
N LYS A 2 4.91 -31.13 9.31
CA LYS A 2 5.83 -29.99 9.10
C LYS A 2 5.89 -29.46 7.66
N ALA A 3 5.87 -30.33 6.64
CA ALA A 3 5.87 -29.91 5.23
C ALA A 3 4.63 -29.07 4.84
N PHE A 4 3.47 -29.37 5.43
CA PHE A 4 2.24 -28.60 5.21
C PHE A 4 2.33 -27.19 5.81
N LEU A 5 2.95 -27.05 6.98
CA LEU A 5 3.20 -25.75 7.61
C LEU A 5 4.17 -24.89 6.77
N VAL A 6 5.19 -25.51 6.17
CA VAL A 6 6.12 -24.81 5.27
C VAL A 6 5.39 -24.30 4.02
N LEU A 7 4.53 -25.13 3.42
CA LEU A 7 3.72 -24.72 2.25
C LEU A 7 2.74 -23.60 2.59
N LEU A 8 2.06 -23.67 3.74
CA LEU A 8 1.15 -22.61 4.18
C LEU A 8 1.91 -21.30 4.43
N GLY A 9 3.02 -21.34 5.16
CA GLY A 9 3.83 -20.14 5.42
C GLY A 9 4.39 -19.53 4.13
N PHE A 10 4.77 -20.36 3.16
CA PHE A 10 5.22 -19.87 1.85
C PHE A 10 4.08 -19.24 1.05
N SER A 11 2.89 -19.86 1.07
CA SER A 11 1.70 -19.31 0.41
C SER A 11 1.29 -17.96 0.99
N GLU A 12 1.26 -17.83 2.32
CA GLU A 12 0.96 -16.56 2.98
C GLU A 12 2.03 -15.50 2.68
N GLY A 13 3.31 -15.88 2.69
CA GLY A 13 4.40 -14.98 2.31
C GLY A 13 4.25 -14.39 0.91
N ILE A 14 3.85 -15.21 -0.08
CA ILE A 14 3.59 -14.75 -1.44
C ILE A 14 2.42 -13.77 -1.46
N VAL A 15 1.30 -14.09 -0.79
CA VAL A 15 0.09 -13.24 -0.79
C VAL A 15 0.37 -11.90 -0.14
N VAL A 16 1.05 -11.88 1.01
CA VAL A 16 1.40 -10.64 1.73
C VAL A 16 2.40 -9.81 0.92
N GLY A 17 3.45 -10.44 0.38
CA GLY A 17 4.44 -9.76 -0.45
C GLY A 17 3.83 -9.14 -1.71
N ALA A 18 2.98 -9.89 -2.41
CA ALA A 18 2.24 -9.38 -3.56
C ALA A 18 1.33 -8.21 -3.19
N GLY A 19 0.64 -8.27 -2.04
CA GLY A 19 -0.20 -7.19 -1.54
C GLY A 19 0.57 -5.89 -1.27
N VAL A 20 1.75 -5.99 -0.64
CA VAL A 20 2.59 -4.83 -0.35
C VAL A 20 3.12 -4.19 -1.63
N VAL A 21 3.66 -4.99 -2.56
CA VAL A 21 4.18 -4.48 -3.83
C VAL A 21 3.06 -3.87 -4.67
N ALA A 22 1.90 -4.53 -4.76
CA ALA A 22 0.75 -4.02 -5.49
C ALA A 22 0.25 -2.69 -4.92
N LEU A 23 0.13 -2.57 -3.60
CA LEU A 23 -0.32 -1.32 -2.98
C LEU A 23 0.66 -0.16 -3.22
N LEU A 24 1.95 -0.39 -3.04
CA LEU A 24 2.96 0.67 -3.16
C LEU A 24 3.17 1.11 -4.62
N THR A 25 2.98 0.19 -5.59
CA THR A 25 3.03 0.51 -7.02
C THR A 25 1.74 1.17 -7.51
N LEU A 26 0.55 0.71 -7.08
CA LEU A 26 -0.73 1.33 -7.45
C LEU A 26 -0.90 2.76 -6.92
N LEU A 27 -0.28 3.06 -5.77
CA LEU A 27 -0.23 4.42 -5.23
C LEU A 27 0.88 5.27 -5.84
N ASP A 28 1.61 4.77 -6.83
CA ASP A 28 2.73 5.47 -7.50
C ASP A 28 3.80 5.99 -6.54
N ILE A 29 3.99 5.35 -5.37
CA ILE A 29 4.97 5.79 -4.37
C ILE A 29 6.39 5.68 -4.90
N ILE A 30 6.69 4.60 -5.63
CA ILE A 30 8.02 4.37 -6.21
C ILE A 30 8.32 5.39 -7.34
N PRO A 31 7.45 5.58 -8.35
CA PRO A 31 7.61 6.66 -9.32
C PRO A 31 7.79 8.04 -8.67
N ARG A 32 7.03 8.35 -7.61
CA ARG A 32 7.07 9.65 -6.94
C ARG A 32 8.36 9.87 -6.16
N LEU A 33 8.91 8.83 -5.55
CA LEU A 33 10.25 8.86 -4.96
C LEU A 33 11.31 9.16 -6.03
N CYS A 34 11.28 8.46 -7.17
CA CYS A 34 12.19 8.70 -8.29
C CYS A 34 12.07 10.11 -8.86
N GLN A 35 10.84 10.67 -8.89
CA GLN A 35 10.59 12.04 -9.34
C GLN A 35 11.22 13.06 -8.39
N ILE A 36 11.05 12.91 -7.08
CA ILE A 36 11.59 13.83 -6.08
C ILE A 36 13.13 13.77 -6.07
N THR A 37 13.72 12.59 -6.26
CA THR A 37 15.18 12.41 -6.33
C THR A 37 15.76 12.60 -7.73
N ASN A 38 14.93 12.96 -8.72
CA ASN A 38 15.31 13.16 -10.12
C ASN A 38 16.07 11.96 -10.73
N SER A 39 15.73 10.75 -10.30
CA SER A 39 16.50 9.52 -10.50
C SER A 39 15.70 8.41 -11.18
N TYR A 40 14.95 8.74 -12.24
CA TYR A 40 14.12 7.77 -12.99
C TYR A 40 14.89 6.56 -13.54
N GLY A 41 16.18 6.71 -13.83
CA GLY A 41 17.05 5.61 -14.30
C GLY A 41 17.26 4.50 -13.27
N TYR A 42 16.95 4.74 -12.00
CA TYR A 42 17.18 3.81 -10.88
C TYR A 42 15.89 3.17 -10.35
N LEU A 43 14.79 3.20 -11.09
CA LEU A 43 13.49 2.66 -10.65
C LEU A 43 13.59 1.22 -10.09
N LYS A 44 14.29 0.32 -10.79
CA LYS A 44 14.53 -1.06 -10.33
C LYS A 44 15.28 -1.14 -9.01
N VAL A 45 16.19 -0.19 -8.75
CA VAL A 45 16.95 -0.15 -7.50
C VAL A 45 16.04 0.23 -6.34
N TYR A 46 15.13 1.18 -6.53
CA TYR A 46 14.12 1.53 -5.53
C TYR A 46 13.17 0.37 -5.22
N GLU A 47 12.72 -0.36 -6.25
CA GLU A 47 11.92 -1.58 -6.06
C GLU A 47 12.68 -2.64 -5.25
N LEU A 48 13.96 -2.88 -5.57
CA LEU A 48 14.79 -3.83 -4.84
C LEU A 48 15.02 -3.40 -3.38
N MET A 49 15.24 -2.11 -3.13
CA MET A 49 15.37 -1.58 -1.77
C MET A 49 14.09 -1.79 -0.95
N LEU A 50 12.92 -1.61 -1.57
CA LEU A 50 11.63 -1.85 -0.95
C LEU A 50 11.42 -3.34 -0.65
N ILE A 51 11.74 -4.23 -1.60
CA ILE A 51 11.66 -5.68 -1.40
C ILE A 51 12.60 -6.11 -0.27
N ALA A 52 13.84 -5.61 -0.26
CA ALA A 52 14.79 -5.90 0.81
C ALA A 52 14.29 -5.38 2.16
N GLY A 53 13.80 -4.14 2.23
CA GLY A 53 13.28 -3.54 3.46
C GLY A 53 12.08 -4.29 4.02
N THR A 54 11.14 -4.70 3.17
CA THR A 54 9.97 -5.50 3.58
C THR A 54 10.35 -6.91 4.03
N PHE A 55 11.33 -7.53 3.37
CA PHE A 55 11.88 -8.82 3.79
C PHE A 55 12.53 -8.74 5.17
N PHE A 56 13.45 -7.79 5.38
CA PHE A 56 14.09 -7.58 6.69
C PHE A 56 13.10 -7.17 7.78
N GLY A 57 12.15 -6.28 7.47
CA GLY A 57 11.10 -5.87 8.40
C GLY A 57 10.21 -7.04 8.83
N SER A 58 9.86 -7.92 7.89
CA SER A 58 9.08 -9.13 8.18
C SER A 58 9.87 -10.11 9.06
N LEU A 59 11.15 -10.32 8.78
CA LEU A 59 12.03 -11.13 9.61
C LEU A 59 12.15 -10.58 11.04
N PHE A 60 12.31 -9.27 11.18
CA PHE A 60 12.40 -8.62 12.49
C PHE A 60 11.11 -8.76 13.30
N SER A 61 9.96 -8.60 12.62
CA SER A 61 8.63 -8.77 13.22
C SER A 61 8.42 -10.19 13.76
N LEU A 62 8.85 -11.21 12.99
CA LEU A 62 8.69 -12.61 13.37
C LEU A 62 9.66 -13.07 14.48
N THR A 63 10.86 -12.50 14.52
CA THR A 63 11.92 -12.96 15.42
C THR A 63 11.85 -12.37 16.83
N ASN A 64 10.96 -11.38 17.08
CA ASN A 64 10.84 -10.67 18.36
C ASN A 64 12.19 -10.20 18.94
N ILE A 65 13.18 -9.96 18.08
CA ILE A 65 14.50 -9.53 18.52
C ILE A 65 14.40 -8.04 18.85
N THR A 66 14.40 -7.74 20.14
CA THR A 66 14.42 -6.36 20.63
C THR A 66 15.87 -5.88 20.69
N PHE A 67 16.22 -4.92 19.85
CA PHE A 67 17.47 -4.19 19.99
C PHE A 67 17.24 -2.94 20.81
N ASN A 68 17.98 -2.76 21.89
CA ASN A 68 18.02 -1.51 22.64
C ASN A 68 18.97 -0.53 21.93
N LEU A 69 18.56 -0.09 20.75
CA LEU A 69 19.24 0.97 20.02
C LEU A 69 18.86 2.29 20.70
N GLY A 70 19.84 3.02 21.22
CA GLY A 70 19.61 4.22 22.03
C GLY A 70 18.78 5.30 21.33
N ASN A 71 18.41 6.35 22.07
CA ASN A 71 17.45 7.38 21.65
C ASN A 71 17.74 8.00 20.27
N CYS A 72 19.01 8.12 19.86
CA CYS A 72 19.36 8.65 18.55
C CYS A 72 18.80 7.80 17.39
N THR A 73 18.83 6.47 17.50
CA THR A 73 18.33 5.58 16.45
C THR A 73 16.81 5.66 16.34
N LEU A 74 16.11 5.79 17.47
CA LEU A 74 14.65 6.01 17.51
C LEU A 74 14.25 7.29 16.76
N VAL A 75 14.99 8.38 16.96
CA VAL A 75 14.73 9.65 16.25
C VAL A 75 14.90 9.48 14.75
N VAL A 76 15.99 8.85 14.32
CA VAL A 76 16.27 8.61 12.90
C VAL A 76 15.17 7.74 12.26
N MET A 77 14.78 6.64 12.92
CA MET A 77 13.68 5.78 12.47
C MET A 77 12.34 6.52 12.42
N GLY A 78 12.07 7.38 13.40
CA GLY A 78 10.87 8.22 13.43
C GLY A 78 10.79 9.17 12.24
N ILE A 79 11.92 9.77 11.84
CA ILE A 79 11.99 10.63 10.65
C ILE A 79 11.67 9.83 9.39
N PHE A 80 12.29 8.65 9.20
CA PHE A 80 12.00 7.80 8.05
C PHE A 80 10.54 7.35 8.01
N TYR A 81 9.96 7.01 9.16
CA TYR A 81 8.54 6.65 9.26
C TYR A 81 7.63 7.84 8.91
N GLY A 82 7.97 9.04 9.36
CA GLY A 82 7.27 10.28 8.99
C GLY A 82 7.34 10.57 7.49
N ILE A 83 8.50 10.39 6.86
CA ILE A 83 8.67 10.53 5.41
C ILE A 83 7.79 9.51 4.67
N PHE A 84 7.77 8.25 5.12
CA PHE A 84 6.95 7.21 4.52
C PHE A 84 5.44 7.50 4.62
N ILE A 85 4.95 7.90 5.80
CA ILE A 85 3.55 8.30 5.99
C ILE A 85 3.22 9.54 5.15
N GLY A 86 4.12 10.51 5.07
CA GLY A 86 3.94 11.72 4.25
C GLY A 86 3.79 11.38 2.76
N LEU A 87 4.64 10.48 2.24
CA LEU A 87 4.53 9.96 0.88
C LEU A 87 3.20 9.23 0.65
N LEU A 88 2.80 8.36 1.59
CA LEU A 88 1.52 7.66 1.52
C LEU A 88 0.33 8.62 1.48
N ALA A 89 0.31 9.62 2.37
CA ALA A 89 -0.76 10.61 2.43
C ALA A 89 -0.84 11.44 1.14
N SER A 90 0.31 11.84 0.61
CA SER A 90 0.41 12.59 -0.64
C SER A 90 -0.05 11.77 -1.85
N ALA A 91 0.30 10.49 -1.91
CA ALA A 91 -0.16 9.55 -2.93
C ALA A 91 -1.67 9.34 -2.87
N LEU A 92 -2.23 9.21 -1.66
CA LEU A 92 -3.67 9.08 -1.46
C LEU A 92 -4.42 10.34 -1.93
N ALA A 93 -3.88 11.52 -1.65
CA ALA A 93 -4.45 12.78 -2.11
C ALA A 93 -4.49 12.87 -3.64
N GLU A 94 -3.42 12.44 -4.32
CA GLU A 94 -3.35 12.39 -5.78
C GLU A 94 -4.36 11.40 -6.37
N ALA A 95 -4.53 10.23 -5.76
CA ALA A 95 -5.56 9.26 -6.16
C ALA A 95 -6.99 9.82 -5.97
N ILE A 96 -7.21 10.65 -4.94
CA ILE A 96 -8.49 11.31 -4.67
C ILE A 96 -8.76 12.42 -5.69
N ASP A 97 -7.72 13.15 -6.13
CA ASP A 97 -7.84 14.20 -7.14
C ASP A 97 -8.29 13.67 -8.52
N VAL A 98 -8.33 12.35 -8.72
CA VAL A 98 -8.97 11.73 -9.89
C VAL A 98 -10.50 11.93 -9.89
N ILE A 99 -11.14 12.05 -8.72
CA ILE A 99 -12.60 12.24 -8.60
C ILE A 99 -13.08 13.53 -9.30
N PRO A 100 -12.50 14.72 -9.05
CA PRO A 100 -12.89 15.92 -9.78
C PRO A 100 -12.53 15.87 -11.28
N VAL A 101 -11.51 15.09 -11.68
CA VAL A 101 -11.21 14.86 -13.11
C VAL A 101 -12.36 14.10 -13.78
N ILE A 102 -12.90 13.07 -13.12
CA ILE A 102 -14.08 12.32 -13.59
C ILE A 102 -15.28 13.26 -13.70
N GLU A 103 -15.52 14.10 -12.69
CA GLU A 103 -16.61 15.08 -12.70
C GLU A 103 -16.59 15.97 -13.95
N ARG A 104 -15.42 16.51 -14.29
CA ARG A 104 -15.22 17.34 -15.49
C ARG A 104 -15.37 16.53 -16.79
N ARG A 105 -14.82 15.31 -16.85
CA ARG A 105 -14.90 14.42 -18.02
C ARG A 105 -16.33 14.05 -18.38
N PHE A 106 -17.17 13.78 -17.39
CA PHE A 106 -18.59 13.43 -17.61
C PHE A 106 -19.50 14.66 -17.68
N LYS A 107 -18.95 15.90 -17.64
CA LYS A 107 -19.69 17.18 -17.61
C LYS A 107 -20.73 17.27 -16.49
N ILE A 108 -20.49 16.58 -15.38
CA ILE A 108 -21.41 16.52 -14.24
C ILE A 108 -21.02 17.63 -13.25
N HIS A 109 -21.14 18.89 -13.67
CA HIS A 109 -20.66 20.05 -12.90
C HIS A 109 -21.35 20.18 -11.53
N GLY A 110 -20.55 20.30 -10.46
CA GLY A 110 -20.98 20.56 -9.09
C GLY A 110 -21.57 19.34 -8.37
N LYS A 111 -21.40 18.13 -8.92
CA LYS A 111 -22.07 16.90 -8.44
C LYS A 111 -21.11 15.79 -8.02
N ALA A 112 -19.87 16.12 -7.63
CA ALA A 112 -18.90 15.17 -7.06
C ALA A 112 -19.49 14.30 -5.93
N LYS A 113 -20.37 14.87 -5.10
CA LYS A 113 -21.09 14.14 -4.03
C LYS A 113 -21.83 12.90 -4.55
N TYR A 114 -22.44 12.99 -5.74
CA TYR A 114 -23.18 11.87 -6.33
C TYR A 114 -22.25 10.77 -6.84
N ILE A 115 -21.08 11.14 -7.39
CA ILE A 115 -20.05 10.17 -7.80
C ILE A 115 -19.59 9.36 -6.58
N ILE A 116 -19.29 10.06 -5.48
CA ILE A 116 -18.89 9.42 -4.22
C ILE A 116 -20.02 8.52 -3.70
N LEU A 117 -21.27 8.97 -3.77
CA LEU A 117 -22.44 8.18 -3.35
C LEU A 117 -22.55 6.88 -4.15
N VAL A 118 -22.39 6.93 -5.48
CA VAL A 118 -22.43 5.75 -6.36
C VAL A 118 -21.29 4.78 -6.03
N ILE A 119 -20.08 5.27 -5.75
CA ILE A 119 -18.95 4.44 -5.34
C ILE A 119 -19.24 3.76 -3.99
N ILE A 120 -19.80 4.49 -3.03
CA ILE A 120 -20.19 3.93 -1.72
C ILE A 120 -21.24 2.84 -1.91
N PHE A 121 -22.31 3.12 -2.67
CA PHE A 121 -23.34 2.12 -2.96
C PHE A 121 -22.75 0.89 -3.66
N GLY A 122 -21.87 1.07 -4.64
CA GLY A 122 -21.17 -0.05 -5.29
C GLY A 122 -20.36 -0.90 -4.30
N LYS A 123 -19.64 -0.27 -3.36
CA LYS A 123 -18.92 -0.97 -2.29
C LYS A 123 -19.87 -1.72 -1.34
N VAL A 124 -20.98 -1.11 -0.95
CA VAL A 124 -21.99 -1.75 -0.09
C VAL A 124 -22.61 -2.96 -0.78
N PHE A 125 -23.05 -2.81 -2.03
CA PHE A 125 -23.58 -3.92 -2.83
C PHE A 125 -22.55 -5.04 -3.02
N GLY A 126 -21.30 -4.69 -3.37
CA GLY A 126 -20.22 -5.67 -3.47
C GLY A 126 -19.96 -6.41 -2.16
N SER A 127 -20.04 -5.71 -1.03
CA SER A 127 -19.89 -6.31 0.30
C SER A 127 -21.04 -7.27 0.63
N ILE A 128 -22.29 -6.89 0.33
CA ILE A 128 -23.47 -7.74 0.53
C ILE A 128 -23.39 -9.02 -0.32
N ILE A 129 -22.99 -8.89 -1.58
CA ILE A 129 -22.78 -10.02 -2.50
C ILE A 129 -21.67 -10.93 -1.97
N ASN A 130 -20.55 -10.36 -1.55
CA ASN A 130 -19.42 -11.12 -1.01
C ASN A 130 -19.81 -11.94 0.23
N TRP A 131 -20.58 -11.34 1.16
CA TRP A 131 -21.05 -12.06 2.35
C TRP A 131 -22.11 -13.12 2.04
N THR A 132 -23.08 -12.82 1.18
CA THR A 132 -24.23 -13.70 0.95
C THR A 132 -23.89 -14.86 0.01
N ILE A 133 -23.10 -14.61 -1.03
CA ILE A 133 -22.91 -15.56 -2.14
C ILE A 133 -21.53 -16.23 -2.10
N LEU A 134 -20.45 -15.47 -1.83
CA LEU A 134 -19.08 -15.98 -1.88
C LEU A 134 -18.65 -16.66 -0.58
N LYS A 135 -19.08 -16.17 0.58
CA LYS A 135 -18.66 -16.70 1.89
C LYS A 135 -19.50 -17.87 2.38
N LEU A 136 -20.64 -18.16 1.73
CA LEU A 136 -21.54 -19.27 2.05
C LEU A 136 -21.21 -20.58 1.29
N ARG A 137 -20.17 -20.57 0.43
CA ARG A 137 -19.67 -21.73 -0.31
C ARG A 137 -18.23 -22.02 0.09
#